data_AF-A0A6V8D338-F1
#
_entry.id   AF-A0A6V8D338-F1
#
_cell.length_a   1.000
_cell.length_b   1.000
_cell.length_c   1.000
_cell.angle_alpha   90.00
_cell.angle_beta   90.00
_cell.angle_gamma   90.00
#
_symmetry.space_group_name_H-M   'P 1'
#
loop_
_entity.id
_entity.type
_entity.pdbx_description
1 polymer ?
#
loop_
_entity_poly.entity_id
_entity_poly.type
_entity_poly.pdbx_seq_one_letter_code
_entity_poly.pdbx_strand_id
1 'polypeptide(L)'
;MITTASEIEKSLSDYDPALPDESFSQLEKASIWFLVALVSILSFGLIFANDIFWGDGLKPIVWDPIVKDAGAAGDAGYSPQNTAIYAFTILLSVIVLQGIFRKMNLPADDKMMIALIMWVILAPVLRVLEDSDFFSSKLDWLLISPIIHFH
;
A
#
# COMPACT_ATOMS: atom_id res chain seq x y z
N MET A 1 5.06 16.24 -38.47
CA MET A 1 5.20 17.52 -37.75
C MET A 1 6.54 17.48 -37.04
N ILE A 2 7.48 18.35 -37.43
CA ILE A 2 8.81 18.43 -36.81
C ILE A 2 8.69 19.51 -35.73
N THR A 3 8.56 19.10 -34.47
CA THR A 3 8.61 20.02 -33.33
C THR A 3 10.01 20.61 -33.30
N THR A 4 10.12 21.94 -33.40
CA THR A 4 11.42 22.63 -33.36
C THR A 4 11.96 22.65 -31.93
N ALA A 5 13.28 22.58 -31.75
CA ALA A 5 13.91 22.58 -30.41
C ALA A 5 13.45 23.78 -29.55
N SER A 6 13.18 24.92 -30.18
CA SER A 6 12.64 26.12 -29.55
C SER A 6 11.22 25.93 -28.97
N GLU A 7 10.37 25.14 -29.61
CA GLU A 7 9.01 24.84 -29.11
C GLU A 7 9.07 23.93 -27.89
N ILE A 8 10.02 22.98 -27.87
CA ILE A 8 10.27 22.09 -26.73
C ILE A 8 10.82 22.90 -25.54
N GLU A 9 11.78 23.79 -25.78
CA GLU A 9 12.38 24.63 -24.74
C GLU A 9 11.36 25.60 -24.12
N LYS A 10 10.48 26.17 -24.95
CA LYS A 10 9.36 26.98 -24.46
C LYS A 10 8.38 26.15 -23.62
N SER A 11 8.03 24.95 -24.08
CA SER A 11 7.16 24.02 -23.33
C SER A 11 7.77 23.54 -22.01
N LEU A 12 9.09 23.42 -21.93
CA LEU A 12 9.81 23.06 -20.71
C LEU A 12 10.00 24.25 -19.77
N SER A 13 10.14 25.46 -20.31
CA SER A 13 10.26 26.70 -19.53
C SER A 13 8.96 27.08 -18.82
N ASP A 14 7.81 26.71 -19.39
CA ASP A 14 6.49 26.94 -18.79
C ASP A 14 6.09 25.81 -17.80
N TYR A 15 6.94 24.78 -17.64
CA TYR A 15 6.68 23.67 -16.72
C TYR A 15 7.09 24.05 -15.29
N ASP A 16 6.13 24.04 -14.38
CA ASP A 16 6.40 24.21 -12.96
C ASP A 16 7.06 22.91 -12.44
N PRO A 17 8.33 22.95 -12.02
CA PRO A 17 9.04 21.74 -11.63
C PRO A 17 8.35 21.07 -10.44
N ALA A 18 8.53 19.75 -10.34
CA ALA A 18 8.08 19.01 -9.16
C ALA A 18 8.66 19.64 -7.88
N LEU A 19 7.87 19.66 -6.81
CA LEU A 19 8.27 20.20 -5.51
C LEU A 19 9.66 19.67 -5.10
N PRO A 20 10.56 20.52 -4.58
CA PRO A 20 11.91 20.13 -4.18
C PRO A 20 11.89 19.00 -3.16
N ASP A 21 12.86 18.09 -3.26
CA ASP A 21 12.93 16.87 -2.46
C ASP A 21 13.02 17.11 -0.95
N GLU A 22 13.47 18.29 -0.54
CA GLU A 22 13.60 18.68 0.86
C GLU A 22 12.26 19.06 1.52
N SER A 23 11.25 19.38 0.71
CA SER A 23 9.99 19.96 1.16
C SER A 23 8.81 19.00 0.97
N PHE A 24 7.98 18.89 2.01
CA PHE A 24 6.69 18.21 1.87
C PHE A 24 5.63 19.18 1.38
N SER A 25 4.79 18.71 0.45
CA SER A 25 3.59 19.41 0.04
C SER A 25 2.60 19.55 1.20
N GLN A 26 1.64 20.47 1.09
CA GLN A 26 0.60 20.60 2.12
C GLN A 26 -0.24 19.33 2.24
N LEU A 27 -0.52 18.67 1.11
CA LEU A 27 -1.26 17.40 1.08
C LEU A 27 -0.46 16.28 1.74
N GLU A 28 0.83 16.16 1.46
CA GLU A 28 1.70 15.16 2.09
C GLU A 28 1.78 15.36 3.61
N LYS A 29 1.97 16.60 4.06
CA LYS A 29 1.97 16.92 5.50
C LYS A 29 0.65 16.56 6.15
N ALA A 30 -0.47 16.92 5.54
CA ALA A 30 -1.80 16.60 6.05
C ALA A 30 -2.01 15.08 6.12
N SER A 31 -1.64 14.34 5.07
CA SER A 31 -1.73 12.88 5.03
C SER A 31 -0.86 12.21 6.09
N ILE A 32 0.37 12.70 6.32
CA ILE A 32 1.26 12.17 7.36
C ILE A 32 0.67 12.43 8.75
N TRP A 33 0.23 13.65 9.04
CA TRP A 33 -0.39 13.97 10.33
C TRP A 33 -1.69 13.20 10.56
N PHE A 34 -2.50 13.04 9.52
CA PHE A 34 -3.69 12.20 9.55
C PHE A 34 -3.34 10.76 9.88
N LEU A 35 -2.32 10.18 9.25
CA LEU A 35 -1.85 8.82 9.54
C LEU A 35 -1.37 8.68 11.00
N VAL A 36 -0.59 9.65 11.50
CA VAL A 36 -0.13 9.67 12.90
C VAL A 36 -1.32 9.74 13.86
N ALA A 37 -2.30 10.59 13.58
CA ALA A 37 -3.51 10.69 14.38
C ALA A 37 -4.32 9.38 14.35
N LEU A 38 -4.47 8.78 13.17
CA LEU A 38 -5.16 7.50 12.99
C LEU A 38 -4.50 6.39 13.82
N VAL A 39 -3.18 6.21 13.69
CA VAL A 39 -2.43 5.22 14.47
C VAL A 39 -2.56 5.49 15.97
N SER A 40 -2.47 6.75 16.38
CA SER A 40 -2.61 7.14 17.80
C SER A 40 -4.00 6.80 18.35
N ILE A 41 -5.07 7.07 17.58
CA ILE A 41 -6.45 6.73 17.95
C ILE A 41 -6.62 5.21 18.03
N LEU A 42 -6.11 4.46 17.06
CA LEU A 42 -6.16 3.01 17.05
C LEU A 42 -5.44 2.41 18.27
N SER A 43 -4.25 2.90 18.59
CA SER A 43 -3.48 2.48 19.78
C SER A 43 -4.17 2.89 21.07
N PHE A 44 -4.75 4.08 21.14
CA PHE A 44 -5.51 4.53 22.31
C PHE A 44 -6.76 3.66 22.52
N GLY A 45 -7.51 3.40 21.45
CA GLY A 45 -8.66 2.48 21.47
C GLY A 45 -8.26 1.06 21.89
N LEU A 46 -7.06 0.61 21.53
CA LEU A 46 -6.53 -0.70 21.94
C LEU A 46 -6.31 -0.78 23.46
N ILE A 47 -5.78 0.30 24.05
CA ILE A 47 -5.41 0.34 25.47
C ILE A 47 -6.61 0.63 26.38
N PHE A 48 -7.47 1.58 25.99
CA PHE A 48 -8.49 2.13 26.88
C PHE A 48 -9.91 1.61 26.61
N ALA A 49 -10.19 1.08 25.42
CA ALA A 49 -11.54 0.69 25.01
C ALA A 49 -11.53 -0.55 24.10
N ASN A 50 -10.73 -1.56 24.44
CA ASN A 50 -10.48 -2.71 23.58
C ASN A 50 -11.76 -3.42 23.13
N ASP A 51 -12.63 -3.78 24.07
CA ASP A 51 -13.84 -4.57 23.78
C ASP A 51 -14.81 -3.83 22.86
N ILE A 52 -15.02 -2.53 23.09
CA ILE A 52 -15.98 -1.72 22.31
C ILE A 52 -15.37 -1.29 20.97
N PHE A 53 -14.12 -0.83 20.98
CA PHE A 53 -13.48 -0.24 19.81
C PHE A 53 -12.93 -1.31 18.86
N TRP A 54 -12.19 -2.28 19.39
CA TRP A 54 -11.60 -3.37 18.60
C TRP A 54 -12.54 -4.56 18.48
N GLY A 55 -13.18 -4.98 19.58
CA GLY A 55 -14.09 -6.12 19.61
C GLY A 55 -15.37 -5.89 18.80
N ASP A 56 -16.26 -5.03 19.28
CA ASP A 56 -17.57 -4.85 18.64
C ASP A 56 -17.53 -3.90 17.42
N GLY A 57 -16.56 -2.99 17.37
CA GLY A 57 -16.42 -2.00 16.30
C GLY A 57 -15.63 -2.50 15.08
N LEU A 58 -14.30 -2.60 15.22
CA LEU A 58 -13.41 -2.89 14.10
C LEU A 58 -13.37 -4.36 13.69
N LYS A 59 -13.59 -5.31 14.62
CA LYS A 59 -13.55 -6.75 14.30
C LYS A 59 -14.52 -7.16 13.19
N PRO A 60 -15.84 -6.84 13.22
CA PRO A 60 -16.75 -7.29 12.17
C PRO A 60 -16.48 -6.64 10.80
N ILE A 61 -15.85 -5.46 10.78
CA ILE A 61 -15.58 -4.69 9.57
C ILE A 61 -14.24 -5.09 8.96
N VAL A 62 -13.19 -5.19 9.76
CA VAL A 62 -11.82 -5.41 9.28
C VAL A 62 -11.37 -6.84 9.53
N TRP A 63 -11.49 -7.34 10.75
CA TRP A 63 -10.85 -8.59 11.16
C TRP A 63 -11.59 -9.85 10.71
N ASP A 64 -12.91 -9.93 10.93
CA ASP A 64 -13.72 -11.11 10.60
C ASP A 64 -13.72 -11.42 9.09
N PRO A 65 -13.78 -10.41 8.19
CA PRO A 65 -13.60 -10.65 6.77
C PRO A 65 -12.21 -11.18 6.43
N ILE A 66 -11.14 -10.66 7.04
CA ILE A 66 -9.76 -11.14 6.80
C ILE A 66 -9.62 -12.59 7.27
N VAL A 67 -10.11 -12.93 8.47
CA VAL A 67 -10.05 -14.30 9.00
C VAL A 67 -10.89 -15.25 8.16
N LYS A 68 -12.05 -14.80 7.67
CA LYS A 68 -12.90 -15.60 6.77
C LYS A 68 -12.22 -15.86 5.43
N ASP A 69 -11.51 -14.87 4.90
CA ASP A 69 -10.73 -14.98 3.65
C ASP A 69 -9.52 -15.90 3.82
N ALA A 70 -8.87 -15.82 4.98
CA ALA A 70 -7.78 -16.71 5.38
C ALA A 70 -8.22 -18.16 5.64
N GLY A 71 -9.51 -18.40 5.85
CA GLY A 71 -10.08 -19.72 6.12
C GLY A 71 -10.13 -20.63 4.89
N ALA A 72 -10.37 -21.91 5.11
CA ALA A 72 -10.32 -22.96 4.08
C ALA A 72 -11.25 -22.77 2.85
N ALA A 73 -12.22 -21.86 2.92
CA ALA A 73 -13.13 -21.55 1.82
C ALA A 73 -12.65 -20.40 0.92
N GLY A 74 -11.71 -19.56 1.39
CA GLY A 74 -11.13 -18.46 0.59
C GLY A 74 -12.15 -17.50 -0.03
N ASP A 75 -13.29 -17.28 0.64
CA ASP A 75 -14.40 -16.47 0.11
C ASP A 75 -15.01 -15.59 1.20
N ALA A 76 -14.30 -14.51 1.53
CA ALA A 76 -14.89 -13.39 2.23
C ALA A 76 -15.52 -12.42 1.22
N GLY A 77 -16.85 -12.37 1.19
CA GLY A 77 -17.58 -11.36 0.42
C GLY A 77 -17.18 -9.93 0.82
N TYR A 78 -16.99 -9.07 -0.18
CA TYR A 78 -16.65 -7.66 0.02
C TYR A 78 -17.87 -6.84 0.43
N SER A 79 -17.74 -6.04 1.49
CA SER A 79 -18.70 -5.00 1.84
C SER A 79 -18.25 -3.64 1.28
N PRO A 80 -19.17 -2.71 0.98
CA PRO A 80 -18.81 -1.35 0.58
C PRO A 80 -17.86 -0.65 1.58
N GLN A 81 -18.02 -0.94 2.87
CA GLN A 81 -17.20 -0.39 3.94
C GLN A 81 -15.75 -0.88 3.84
N ASN A 82 -15.55 -2.19 3.67
CA ASN A 82 -14.22 -2.79 3.62
C ASN A 82 -13.48 -2.35 2.38
N THR A 83 -14.17 -2.32 1.24
CA THR A 83 -13.61 -1.83 -0.02
C THR A 83 -13.20 -0.36 0.08
N ALA A 84 -14.02 0.49 0.72
CA ALA A 84 -13.68 1.90 0.92
C ALA A 84 -12.46 2.08 1.83
N ILE A 85 -12.39 1.34 2.94
CA ILE A 85 -11.23 1.36 3.86
C ILE A 85 -9.97 0.93 3.13
N TYR A 86 -10.04 -0.16 2.35
CA TYR A 86 -8.91 -0.65 1.58
C TYR A 86 -8.43 0.38 0.54
N ALA A 87 -9.34 0.88 -0.31
CA ALA A 87 -9.01 1.84 -1.35
C ALA A 87 -8.40 3.12 -0.76
N PHE A 88 -8.98 3.62 0.34
CA PHE A 88 -8.46 4.79 1.04
C PHE A 88 -7.08 4.53 1.64
N THR A 89 -6.86 3.35 2.23
CA THR A 89 -5.56 2.97 2.81
C THR A 89 -4.47 2.92 1.74
N ILE A 90 -4.77 2.33 0.57
CA ILE A 90 -3.83 2.29 -0.56
C ILE A 90 -3.52 3.70 -1.05
N LEU A 91 -4.53 4.54 -1.27
CA LEU A 91 -4.34 5.92 -1.72
C LEU A 91 -3.50 6.74 -0.74
N LEU A 92 -3.82 6.63 0.56
CA LEU A 92 -3.08 7.30 1.63
C LEU A 92 -1.62 6.81 1.67
N SER A 93 -1.40 5.50 1.52
CA SER A 93 -0.07 4.90 1.51
C SER A 93 0.76 5.42 0.35
N VAL A 94 0.20 5.56 -0.85
CA VAL A 94 0.91 6.11 -2.01
C VAL A 94 1.41 7.53 -1.73
N ILE A 95 0.54 8.41 -1.22
CA ILE A 95 0.91 9.81 -0.93
C ILE A 95 2.00 9.88 0.14
N VAL A 96 1.85 9.12 1.22
CA VAL A 96 2.80 9.13 2.34
C VAL A 96 4.14 8.53 1.94
N LEU A 97 4.16 7.35 1.30
CA LEU A 97 5.38 6.69 0.87
C LEU A 97 6.12 7.50 -0.20
N GLN A 98 5.40 8.09 -1.16
CA GLN A 98 6.01 8.99 -2.15
C GLN A 98 6.74 10.15 -1.47
N GLY A 99 6.09 10.84 -0.54
CA GLY A 99 6.70 11.95 0.19
C GLY A 99 7.93 11.51 0.99
N ILE A 100 7.83 10.38 1.70
CA ILE A 100 8.93 9.82 2.49
C ILE A 100 10.11 9.44 1.60
N PHE A 101 9.86 8.72 0.50
CA PHE A 101 10.92 8.28 -0.40
C PHE A 101 11.65 9.44 -1.04
N ARG A 102 10.91 10.46 -1.46
CA ARG A 102 11.49 11.70 -1.95
C ARG A 102 12.39 12.36 -0.91
N LYS A 103 11.90 12.51 0.33
CA LYS A 103 12.69 13.14 1.40
C LYS A 103 13.91 12.31 1.83
N MET A 104 13.83 11.00 1.70
CA MET A 104 14.96 10.09 1.92
C MET A 104 16.02 10.14 0.81
N ASN A 105 15.79 10.92 -0.27
CA ASN A 105 16.64 10.94 -1.46
C ASN A 105 16.88 9.53 -2.00
N LEU A 106 15.87 8.66 -1.93
CA LEU A 106 15.95 7.32 -2.49
C LEU A 106 16.09 7.46 -4.02
N PRO A 107 17.09 6.79 -4.64
CA PRO A 107 17.30 6.88 -6.06
C PRO A 107 16.10 6.29 -6.79
N ALA A 108 15.29 7.15 -7.41
CA ALA A 108 14.26 6.76 -8.36
C ALA A 108 14.87 6.61 -9.77
N ASP A 109 15.98 5.88 -9.85
CA ASP A 109 16.70 5.64 -11.09
C ASP A 109 16.05 4.49 -11.89
N ASP A 110 16.49 4.32 -13.14
CA ASP A 110 16.00 3.23 -13.99
C ASP A 110 16.21 1.85 -13.36
N LYS A 111 17.23 1.69 -12.49
CA LYS A 111 17.50 0.43 -11.79
C LYS A 111 16.44 0.14 -10.74
N MET A 112 16.02 1.13 -9.96
CA MET A 112 14.89 1.02 -9.04
C MET A 112 13.61 0.65 -9.79
N MET A 113 13.34 1.32 -10.92
CA MET A 113 12.20 0.99 -11.77
C MET A 113 12.25 -0.47 -12.25
N ILE A 114 13.39 -0.93 -12.77
CA ILE A 114 13.57 -2.32 -13.23
C ILE A 114 13.41 -3.30 -12.07
N ALA A 115 13.98 -3.01 -10.90
CA ALA A 115 13.85 -3.85 -9.71
C ALA A 115 12.38 -4.01 -9.28
N LEU A 116 11.62 -2.90 -9.28
CA LEU A 116 10.20 -2.90 -8.97
C LEU A 116 9.37 -3.64 -10.02
N ILE A 117 9.68 -3.49 -11.32
CA ILE A 117 9.00 -4.23 -12.39
C ILE A 117 9.24 -5.73 -12.21
N MET A 118 10.49 -6.14 -11.97
CA MET A 118 10.83 -7.54 -11.73
C MET A 118 10.10 -8.09 -10.51
N TRP A 119 9.99 -7.30 -9.44
CA TRP A 119 9.22 -7.67 -8.25
C TRP A 119 7.72 -7.82 -8.53
N VAL A 120 7.13 -6.88 -9.28
CA VAL A 120 5.70 -6.90 -9.68
C VAL A 120 5.37 -8.07 -10.59
N ILE A 121 6.32 -8.54 -11.41
CA ILE A 121 6.16 -9.75 -12.24
C ILE A 121 6.36 -11.01 -11.40
N LEU A 122 7.37 -11.02 -10.52
CA LEU A 122 7.72 -12.18 -9.70
C LEU A 122 6.57 -12.56 -8.74
N ALA A 123 5.96 -11.58 -8.06
CA ALA A 123 4.91 -11.82 -7.08
C ALA A 123 3.70 -12.63 -7.63
N PRO A 124 3.03 -12.24 -8.74
CA PRO A 124 1.92 -13.01 -9.30
C PRO A 124 2.36 -14.34 -9.91
N VAL A 125 3.58 -14.45 -10.44
CA VAL A 125 4.12 -15.73 -10.92
C VAL A 125 4.26 -16.72 -9.76
N LEU A 126 4.83 -16.29 -8.64
CA LEU A 126 4.93 -17.12 -7.44
C LEU A 126 3.53 -17.51 -6.93
N ARG A 127 2.54 -16.63 -7.05
CA ARG A 127 1.15 -16.93 -6.65
C ARG A 127 0.48 -17.98 -7.51
N VAL A 128 0.62 -17.87 -8.83
CA VAL A 128 0.10 -18.89 -9.75
C VAL A 128 0.80 -20.24 -9.55
N LEU A 129 2.10 -20.23 -9.25
CA LEU A 129 2.85 -21.45 -8.96
C LEU A 129 2.46 -22.08 -7.62
N GLU A 130 2.17 -21.28 -6.59
CA GLU A 130 1.60 -21.74 -5.32
C GLU A 130 0.20 -22.35 -5.54
N ASP A 131 -0.71 -21.61 -6.20
CA ASP A 131 -2.08 -22.06 -6.48
C ASP A 131 -2.14 -23.30 -7.39
N SER A 132 -1.03 -23.68 -8.05
CA SER A 132 -0.91 -24.90 -8.88
C SER A 132 -0.23 -26.08 -8.18
N ASP A 133 -0.05 -26.00 -6.85
CA ASP A 133 0.63 -27.00 -6.03
C ASP A 133 2.07 -27.33 -6.52
N PHE A 134 2.74 -26.37 -7.18
CA PHE A 134 4.08 -26.58 -7.72
C PHE A 134 5.16 -26.61 -6.63
N PHE A 135 4.89 -26.00 -5.47
CA PHE A 135 5.77 -25.99 -4.31
C PHE A 135 5.35 -27.02 -3.26
N SER A 136 6.31 -27.53 -2.48
CA SER A 136 5.99 -28.42 -1.36
C SER A 136 5.36 -27.64 -0.22
N SER A 137 4.42 -28.24 0.50
CA SER A 137 3.68 -27.67 1.65
C SER A 137 4.51 -27.07 2.80
N LYS A 138 5.83 -27.25 2.78
CA LYS A 138 6.78 -26.61 3.71
C LYS A 138 7.21 -25.20 3.30
N LEU A 139 6.97 -24.80 2.06
CA LEU A 139 7.37 -23.51 1.49
C LEU A 139 6.20 -22.54 1.30
N ASP A 140 4.96 -23.01 1.38
CA ASP A 140 3.73 -22.22 1.19
C ASP A 140 3.72 -20.96 2.07
N TRP A 141 4.16 -21.08 3.33
CA TRP A 141 4.22 -19.95 4.26
C TRP A 141 5.14 -18.81 3.83
N LEU A 142 6.13 -19.07 2.97
CA LEU A 142 7.15 -18.10 2.57
C LEU A 142 6.76 -17.38 1.27
N LEU A 143 5.79 -17.89 0.52
CA LEU A 143 5.56 -17.48 -0.86
C LEU A 143 4.61 -16.29 -1.01
N ILE A 144 3.47 -16.25 -0.31
CA ILE A 144 2.54 -15.10 -0.47
C ILE A 144 1.92 -14.59 0.83
N SER A 145 1.76 -15.43 1.87
CA SER A 145 1.09 -14.96 3.07
C SER A 145 1.51 -15.74 4.31
N PRO A 146 2.60 -15.36 4.99
CA PRO A 146 2.97 -15.98 6.25
C PRO A 146 1.85 -15.85 7.30
N ILE A 147 1.05 -14.79 7.20
CA ILE A 147 0.06 -14.40 8.20
C ILE A 147 -1.18 -15.31 8.17
N ILE A 148 -1.63 -15.80 7.01
CA ILE A 148 -2.80 -16.71 6.93
C ILE A 148 -2.49 -18.09 7.49
N HIS A 149 -1.22 -18.46 7.62
CA HIS A 149 -0.82 -19.73 8.21
C HIS A 149 -0.64 -19.66 9.74
N PHE A 150 -0.70 -18.47 10.35
CA PHE A 150 -0.78 -18.34 11.80
C PHE A 150 -2.21 -18.68 12.26
N HIS A 151 -2.38 -19.92 12.72
CA HIS A 151 -3.61 -20.41 13.37
C HIS A 151 -3.38 -20.56 14.87
#